data_AF-A0A2G2QHC3-F1
#
_entry.id   AF-A0A2G2QHC3-F1
#
_cell.length_a   1.000
_cell.length_b   1.000
_cell.length_c   1.000
_cell.angle_alpha   90.00
_cell.angle_beta   90.00
_cell.angle_gamma   90.00
#
_symmetry.space_group_name_H-M   'P 1'
#
loop_
_entity.id
_entity.type
_entity.pdbx_description
1 polymer ?
#
loop_
_entity_poly.entity_id
_entity_poly.type
_entity_poly.pdbx_seq_one_letter_code
_entity_poly.pdbx_strand_id
1 'polypeptide(L)'
;MFFINPLLIIRSSTVILLLLPCLLFAHNNPEFINKPLSSVEVELLTASGSNKNANSAEFIIVPPKETVRVVWSVNSDNKDKVIFSVKQGNKIIAKDIQNGAETDPNLINGEMLVITDVKGAEASFKLDILARLIVVKNKKGSADTSAGKRVYKKANCMGCHKWHGAGGGGYGGAALSLRTTQLDYNFIKYTVRCGRPETGMPYHGRKSYKGDDISCYDVTGQELAEDKPPRARSLISERDIDAVVKYVVNVIKGSGEPNFDQCVAFWGEKSRQCDSFKP
;
A
#
# COMPACT_ATOMS: atom_id res chain seq x y z
N MET A 1 -33.64 81.37 -7.78
CA MET A 1 -33.43 81.31 -6.32
C MET A 1 -32.83 79.95 -6.00
N PHE A 2 -31.72 79.94 -5.25
CA PHE A 2 -30.96 78.81 -4.66
C PHE A 2 -31.82 77.57 -4.29
N PHE A 3 -31.43 76.29 -4.34
CA PHE A 3 -30.24 75.57 -3.81
C PHE A 3 -30.14 74.18 -4.53
N ILE A 4 -28.99 73.70 -5.01
CA ILE A 4 -27.95 72.84 -4.36
C ILE A 4 -28.43 71.44 -3.87
N ASN A 5 -28.18 70.43 -4.72
CA ASN A 5 -27.42 69.16 -4.46
C ASN A 5 -28.09 67.99 -3.66
N PRO A 6 -27.48 66.78 -3.61
CA PRO A 6 -27.93 65.60 -4.37
C PRO A 6 -28.19 64.38 -3.45
N LEU A 7 -28.87 63.33 -3.94
CA LEU A 7 -28.76 62.01 -3.31
C LEU A 7 -28.47 60.94 -4.36
N LEU A 8 -27.17 60.72 -4.50
CA LEU A 8 -26.53 59.61 -5.18
C LEU A 8 -26.78 58.33 -4.35
N ILE A 9 -27.76 57.52 -4.75
CA ILE A 9 -27.99 56.20 -4.14
C ILE A 9 -26.96 55.23 -4.74
N ILE A 10 -25.82 55.09 -4.07
CA ILE A 10 -24.85 54.02 -4.35
C ILE A 10 -25.41 52.73 -3.73
N ARG A 11 -25.93 51.84 -4.56
CA ARG A 11 -26.22 50.45 -4.15
C ARG A 11 -24.90 49.72 -3.94
N SER A 12 -24.51 49.58 -2.68
CA SER A 12 -23.39 48.73 -2.26
C SER A 12 -23.81 47.25 -2.40
N SER A 13 -23.49 46.64 -3.54
CA SER A 13 -23.61 45.19 -3.73
C SER A 13 -22.48 44.51 -2.96
N THR A 14 -22.76 44.12 -1.72
CA THR A 14 -21.87 43.27 -0.93
C THR A 14 -21.90 41.86 -1.51
N VAL A 15 -20.97 41.57 -2.43
CA VAL A 15 -20.69 40.21 -2.88
C VAL A 15 -19.96 39.50 -1.74
N ILE A 16 -20.72 38.70 -0.97
CA ILE A 16 -20.16 37.76 0.00
C ILE A 16 -19.46 36.66 -0.82
N LEU A 17 -18.16 36.83 -1.04
CA LEU A 17 -17.27 35.81 -1.56
C LEU A 17 -17.18 34.71 -0.50
N LEU A 18 -18.03 33.69 -0.62
CA LEU A 18 -17.91 32.45 0.14
C LEU A 18 -16.55 31.83 -0.18
N LEU A 19 -15.58 32.07 0.70
CA LEU A 19 -14.34 31.31 0.77
C LEU A 19 -14.73 29.86 1.09
N LEU A 20 -14.95 29.06 0.04
CA LEU A 20 -14.89 27.61 0.18
C LEU A 20 -13.48 27.30 0.70
N PRO A 21 -13.32 26.63 1.86
CA PRO A 21 -12.06 26.02 2.17
C PRO A 21 -11.81 24.99 1.08
N CYS A 22 -10.77 25.22 0.27
CA CYS A 22 -10.14 24.17 -0.51
C CYS A 22 -9.96 23.00 0.45
N LEU A 23 -10.77 21.96 0.26
CA LEU A 23 -10.51 20.63 0.78
C LEU A 23 -9.14 20.27 0.26
N LEU A 24 -8.13 20.44 1.12
CA LEU A 24 -6.79 19.93 0.92
C LEU A 24 -6.96 18.47 0.52
N PHE A 25 -6.67 18.17 -0.75
CA PHE A 25 -6.41 16.81 -1.16
C PHE A 25 -5.33 16.32 -0.21
N ALA A 26 -5.65 15.39 0.67
CA ALA A 26 -4.63 14.68 1.43
C ALA A 26 -3.80 13.92 0.39
N HIS A 27 -2.66 14.48 0.00
CA HIS A 27 -1.67 13.76 -0.79
C HIS A 27 -1.20 12.62 0.12
N ASN A 28 -1.63 11.39 -0.19
CA ASN A 28 -1.19 10.17 0.49
C ASN A 28 0.31 9.96 0.20
N ASN A 29 1.17 10.72 0.87
CA ASN A 29 2.60 10.52 0.80
C ASN A 29 2.90 9.21 1.52
N PRO A 30 3.58 8.23 0.89
CA PRO A 30 3.97 7.00 1.56
C PRO A 30 4.79 7.33 2.81
N GLU A 31 4.43 6.70 3.93
CA GLU A 31 5.20 6.77 5.16
C GLU A 31 6.39 5.80 5.03
N PHE A 32 7.58 6.22 5.44
CA PHE A 32 8.79 5.42 5.32
C PHE A 32 9.39 5.14 6.70
N ILE A 33 9.98 3.96 6.86
CA ILE A 33 10.80 3.61 8.03
C ILE A 33 12.20 3.23 7.58
N ASN A 34 13.20 3.58 8.40
CA ASN A 34 14.57 3.15 8.20
C ASN A 34 14.84 1.95 9.12
N LYS A 35 15.12 0.78 8.54
CA LYS A 35 15.50 -0.43 9.26
C LYS A 35 17.02 -0.63 9.19
N PRO A 36 17.74 -0.80 10.31
CA PRO A 36 19.18 -1.08 10.27
C PRO A 36 19.51 -2.34 9.47
N LEU A 37 20.51 -2.25 8.59
CA LEU A 37 21.08 -3.39 7.85
C LEU A 37 22.44 -3.79 8.42
N SER A 38 23.34 -2.82 8.61
CA SER A 38 24.69 -3.04 9.12
C SER A 38 25.26 -1.74 9.69
N SER A 39 26.33 -1.87 10.47
CA SER A 39 27.13 -0.75 10.95
C SER A 39 28.59 -1.09 10.68
N VAL A 40 29.30 -0.22 9.96
CA VAL A 40 30.66 -0.46 9.47
C VAL A 40 31.59 0.58 10.06
N GLU A 41 32.74 0.12 10.58
CA GLU A 41 33.79 1.02 11.04
C GLU A 41 34.68 1.45 9.87
N VAL A 42 34.90 2.76 9.75
CA VAL A 42 35.76 3.37 8.74
C VAL A 42 36.96 3.94 9.47
N GLU A 43 38.11 3.29 9.30
CA GLU A 43 39.34 3.66 9.98
C GLU A 43 40.10 4.71 9.16
N LEU A 44 40.42 5.84 9.80
CA LEU A 44 41.37 6.80 9.24
C LEU A 44 42.79 6.29 9.46
N LEU A 45 43.49 5.96 8.36
CA LEU A 45 44.92 5.68 8.44
C LEU A 45 45.66 7.00 8.66
N THR A 46 46.39 7.10 9.77
CA THR A 46 47.30 8.21 10.01
C THR A 46 48.55 8.04 9.15
N ALA A 47 48.49 8.48 7.89
CA ALA A 47 49.69 8.74 7.13
C ALA A 47 50.28 10.09 7.56
N SER A 48 51.59 10.13 7.78
CA SER A 48 52.35 11.37 8.03
C SER A 48 52.37 12.19 6.73
N GLY A 49 51.31 12.95 6.46
CA GLY A 49 51.10 13.72 5.24
C GLY A 49 49.63 14.05 5.03
N SER A 50 49.35 15.18 4.37
CA SER A 50 48.03 15.81 4.22
C SER A 50 46.95 14.99 3.47
N ASN A 51 47.22 13.75 3.09
CA ASN A 51 46.26 12.82 2.49
C ASN A 51 46.03 11.62 3.43
N LYS A 52 45.10 11.77 4.37
CA LYS A 52 44.60 10.62 5.15
C LYS A 52 43.69 9.79 4.24
N ASN A 53 44.13 8.59 3.86
CA ASN A 53 43.27 7.61 3.21
C ASN A 53 42.47 6.88 4.30
N ALA A 54 41.14 6.89 4.21
CA ALA A 54 40.27 6.07 5.04
C ALA A 54 39.56 5.04 4.18
N ASN A 55 39.55 3.79 4.64
CA ASN A 55 38.78 2.71 4.03
C ASN A 55 38.09 1.91 5.14
N SER A 56 36.98 1.26 4.81
CA SER A 56 36.42 0.23 5.69
C SER A 56 37.08 -1.13 5.43
N ALA A 57 36.89 -2.06 6.37
CA ALA A 57 36.97 -3.49 6.04
C ALA A 57 35.91 -3.86 4.97
N GLU A 58 36.11 -5.00 4.31
CA GLU A 58 35.10 -5.56 3.41
C GLU A 58 33.86 -5.98 4.22
N PHE A 59 32.68 -5.67 3.67
CA PHE A 59 31.42 -6.05 4.28
C PHE A 59 30.37 -6.42 3.22
N ILE A 60 29.36 -7.18 3.61
CA ILE A 60 28.25 -7.55 2.75
C ILE A 60 26.97 -7.01 3.38
N ILE A 61 26.09 -6.45 2.57
CA ILE A 61 24.72 -6.18 2.96
C ILE A 61 23.77 -6.87 1.98
N VAL A 62 22.65 -7.36 2.50
CA VAL A 62 21.57 -7.94 1.71
C VAL A 62 20.30 -7.19 2.07
N PRO A 63 19.92 -6.15 1.31
CA PRO A 63 18.69 -5.42 1.56
C PRO A 63 17.47 -6.35 1.42
N PRO A 64 16.47 -6.27 2.31
CA PRO A 64 15.18 -6.93 2.12
C PRO A 64 14.56 -6.57 0.76
N LYS A 65 13.75 -7.48 0.19
CA LYS A 65 13.10 -7.27 -1.12
C LYS A 65 12.19 -6.03 -1.14
N GLU A 66 11.68 -5.61 0.02
CA GLU A 66 10.79 -4.46 0.17
C GLU A 66 11.56 -3.13 0.32
N THR A 67 12.90 -3.16 0.23
CA THR A 67 13.74 -1.96 0.32
C THR A 67 13.53 -1.08 -0.90
N VAL A 68 13.22 0.20 -0.65
CA VAL A 68 13.05 1.20 -1.71
C VAL A 68 14.33 1.98 -1.92
N ARG A 69 15.06 2.27 -0.83
CA ARG A 69 16.35 2.97 -0.85
C ARG A 69 17.27 2.40 0.22
N VAL A 70 18.57 2.41 -0.04
CA VAL A 70 19.60 2.22 0.99
C VAL A 70 20.05 3.60 1.45
N VAL A 71 19.96 3.86 2.75
CA VAL A 71 20.33 5.13 3.39
C VAL A 71 21.69 4.96 4.07
N TRP A 72 22.59 5.90 3.84
CA TRP A 72 23.93 5.92 4.43
C TRP A 72 24.01 6.98 5.52
N SER A 73 24.21 6.58 6.77
CA SER A 73 24.20 7.47 7.94
C SER A 73 25.56 7.50 8.61
N VAL A 74 26.23 8.65 8.55
CA VAL A 74 27.55 8.84 9.14
C VAL A 74 27.39 9.22 10.61
N ASN A 75 28.00 8.42 11.48
CA ASN A 75 28.02 8.64 12.92
C ASN A 75 29.39 9.20 13.34
N SER A 76 29.52 10.52 13.21
CA SER A 76 30.65 11.32 13.68
C SER A 76 30.20 12.74 14.02
N ASP A 77 31.00 13.47 14.81
CA ASP A 77 30.72 14.86 15.16
C ASP A 77 30.74 15.79 13.94
N ASN A 78 31.49 15.41 12.89
CA ASN A 78 31.67 16.20 11.67
C ASN A 78 31.00 15.57 10.44
N LYS A 79 29.96 14.75 10.65
CA LYS A 79 29.27 13.94 9.64
C LYS A 79 28.88 14.67 8.34
N ASP A 80 28.53 15.95 8.42
CA ASP A 80 28.09 16.73 7.26
C ASP A 80 29.24 17.12 6.31
N LYS A 81 30.50 16.97 6.75
CA LYS A 81 31.69 17.15 5.91
C LYS A 81 32.20 15.84 5.30
N VAL A 82 31.71 14.70 5.79
CA VAL A 82 32.20 13.39 5.37
C VAL A 82 31.59 13.02 4.02
N ILE A 83 32.46 12.78 3.04
CA ILE A 83 32.11 12.35 1.68
C ILE A 83 32.88 11.07 1.38
N PHE A 84 32.26 10.07 0.78
CA PHE A 84 32.91 8.81 0.43
C PHE A 84 32.34 8.16 -0.83
N SER A 85 33.02 7.13 -1.34
CA SER A 85 32.58 6.26 -2.42
C SER A 85 32.30 4.86 -1.88
N VAL A 86 31.39 4.13 -2.54
CA VAL A 86 31.13 2.71 -2.29
C VAL A 86 31.62 1.90 -3.48
N LYS A 87 32.52 0.96 -3.21
CA LYS A 87 33.08 0.05 -4.21
C LYS A 87 32.50 -1.34 -4.02
N GLN A 88 32.23 -2.03 -5.13
CA GLN A 88 31.88 -3.43 -5.18
C GLN A 88 32.85 -4.13 -6.13
N GLY A 89 33.66 -5.06 -5.61
CA GLY A 89 34.81 -5.62 -6.32
C GLY A 89 35.76 -4.52 -6.82
N ASN A 90 35.90 -4.38 -8.15
CA ASN A 90 36.73 -3.35 -8.79
C ASN A 90 35.98 -2.11 -9.27
N LYS A 91 34.66 -2.06 -9.08
CA LYS A 91 33.80 -1.01 -9.62
C LYS A 91 33.31 -0.09 -8.49
N ILE A 92 33.39 1.22 -8.71
CA ILE A 92 32.70 2.18 -7.85
C ILE A 92 31.22 2.19 -8.25
N ILE A 93 30.34 1.77 -7.33
CA ILE A 93 28.89 1.67 -7.56
C ILE A 93 28.15 2.93 -7.10
N ALA A 94 28.74 3.71 -6.20
CA ALA A 94 28.21 4.98 -5.71
C ALA A 94 29.36 5.94 -5.38
N LYS A 95 29.26 7.22 -5.76
CA LYS A 95 30.29 8.25 -5.59
C LYS A 95 29.75 9.43 -4.80
N ASP A 96 30.65 10.12 -4.12
CA ASP A 96 30.39 11.38 -3.40
C ASP A 96 29.19 11.30 -2.44
N ILE A 97 29.07 10.15 -1.77
CA ILE A 97 28.02 9.85 -0.79
C ILE A 97 28.27 10.64 0.47
N GLN A 98 27.23 11.34 0.91
CA GLN A 98 27.21 12.17 2.12
C GLN A 98 26.30 11.54 3.18
N ASN A 99 26.36 12.07 4.40
CA ASN A 99 25.42 11.69 5.45
C ASN A 99 23.95 11.88 5.01
N GLY A 100 23.14 10.83 5.18
CA GLY A 100 21.74 10.80 4.79
C GLY A 100 21.48 10.51 3.31
N ALA A 101 22.51 10.34 2.49
CA ALA A 101 22.36 10.05 1.07
C ALA A 101 21.67 8.69 0.83
N GLU A 102 21.00 8.58 -0.31
CA GLU A 102 20.18 7.44 -0.68
C GLU A 102 20.66 6.83 -2.00
N THR A 103 20.80 5.51 -2.04
CA THR A 103 21.15 4.77 -3.27
C THR A 103 20.09 3.73 -3.63
N ASP A 104 20.03 3.38 -4.92
CA ASP A 104 19.16 2.32 -5.41
C ASP A 104 19.64 0.96 -4.86
N PRO A 105 18.77 0.16 -4.20
CA PRO A 105 19.15 -1.15 -3.68
C PRO A 105 19.64 -2.12 -4.77
N ASN A 106 19.25 -1.95 -6.03
CA ASN A 106 19.69 -2.80 -7.14
C ASN A 106 21.18 -2.64 -7.49
N LEU A 107 21.83 -1.58 -6.99
CA LEU A 107 23.27 -1.42 -7.12
C LEU A 107 24.05 -2.37 -6.20
N ILE A 108 23.36 -3.03 -5.25
CA ILE A 108 23.96 -3.90 -4.25
C ILE A 108 23.41 -5.31 -4.45
N ASN A 109 24.19 -6.14 -5.13
CA ASN A 109 23.81 -7.50 -5.51
C ASN A 109 24.27 -8.59 -4.50
N GLY A 110 24.63 -8.20 -3.26
CA GLY A 110 25.10 -9.13 -2.23
C GLY A 110 26.58 -9.52 -2.32
N GLU A 111 27.35 -8.92 -3.25
CA GLU A 111 28.82 -9.02 -3.25
C GLU A 111 29.47 -8.10 -2.21
N MET A 112 30.76 -8.33 -1.96
CA MET A 112 31.54 -7.55 -0.98
C MET A 112 31.67 -6.08 -1.39
N LEU A 113 31.40 -5.23 -0.40
CA LEU A 113 31.47 -3.77 -0.47
C LEU A 113 32.64 -3.25 0.34
N VAL A 114 33.19 -2.12 -0.10
CA VAL A 114 34.22 -1.36 0.61
C VAL A 114 33.89 0.13 0.53
N ILE A 115 33.99 0.83 1.67
CA ILE A 115 33.97 2.29 1.71
C ILE A 115 35.36 2.79 1.35
N THR A 116 35.44 3.71 0.40
CA THR A 116 36.71 4.28 -0.09
C THR A 116 36.57 5.76 -0.44
N ASP A 117 37.65 6.39 -0.92
CA ASP A 117 37.70 7.81 -1.29
C ASP A 117 37.16 8.76 -0.19
N VAL A 118 37.35 8.40 1.07
CA VAL A 118 36.81 9.16 2.21
C VAL A 118 37.49 10.51 2.32
N LYS A 119 36.71 11.59 2.34
CA LYS A 119 37.14 12.98 2.47
C LYS A 119 36.40 13.65 3.62
N GLY A 120 37.07 14.61 4.27
CA GLY A 120 36.47 15.45 5.31
C GLY A 120 36.25 14.78 6.67
N ALA A 121 36.63 13.52 6.87
CA ALA A 121 36.61 12.86 8.18
C ALA A 121 37.80 13.31 9.05
N GLU A 122 37.52 13.74 10.28
CA GLU A 122 38.54 14.20 11.24
C GLU A 122 39.05 13.08 12.15
N ALA A 123 38.21 12.07 12.42
CA ALA A 123 38.49 10.85 13.17
C ALA A 123 37.83 9.62 12.52
N SER A 124 38.24 8.40 12.91
CA SER A 124 37.53 7.18 12.53
C SER A 124 36.07 7.27 12.95
N PHE A 125 35.17 6.70 12.16
CA PHE A 125 33.72 6.85 12.36
C PHE A 125 32.97 5.57 12.04
N LYS A 126 31.72 5.51 12.50
CA LYS A 126 30.80 4.44 12.14
C LYS A 126 29.86 4.89 11.03
N LEU A 127 29.62 4.00 10.08
CA LEU A 127 28.66 4.18 9.00
C LEU A 127 27.51 3.21 9.20
N ASP A 128 26.35 3.74 9.58
CA ASP A 128 25.12 2.97 9.70
C ASP A 128 24.44 2.90 8.33
N ILE A 129 24.16 1.68 7.89
CA ILE A 129 23.52 1.40 6.61
C ILE A 129 22.10 0.95 6.90
N LEU A 130 21.12 1.67 6.37
CA LEU A 130 19.71 1.45 6.67
C LEU A 130 18.92 1.12 5.39
N ALA A 131 17.98 0.18 5.48
CA ALA A 131 16.98 -0.03 4.45
C ALA A 131 15.80 0.91 4.70
N ARG A 132 15.54 1.82 3.76
CA ARG A 132 14.28 2.57 3.73
C ARG A 132 13.19 1.71 3.14
N LEU A 133 12.24 1.35 3.97
CA LEU A 133 11.06 0.57 3.60
C LEU A 133 9.87 1.51 3.49
N ILE A 134 8.98 1.26 2.52
CA ILE A 134 7.63 1.82 2.60
C ILE A 134 6.94 1.12 3.77
N VAL A 135 6.43 1.90 4.70
CA VAL A 135 5.44 1.41 5.65
C VAL A 135 4.21 1.09 4.84
N VAL A 136 4.10 -0.16 4.39
CA VAL A 136 2.81 -0.74 4.08
C VAL A 136 2.10 -0.75 5.42
N LYS A 137 1.33 0.31 5.70
CA LYS A 137 0.47 0.32 6.88
C LYS A 137 -0.30 -0.98 6.81
N ASN A 138 0.02 -1.92 7.69
CA ASN A 138 -0.83 -3.06 7.98
C ASN A 138 -2.17 -2.42 8.26
N LYS A 139 -3.08 -2.56 7.30
CA LYS A 139 -4.26 -1.70 7.15
C LYS A 139 -5.24 -2.12 8.23
N LYS A 140 -4.94 -1.81 9.49
CA LYS A 140 -5.86 -1.86 10.62
C LYS A 140 -7.01 -0.93 10.23
N GLY A 141 -8.05 -1.54 9.68
CA GLY A 141 -9.35 -0.97 9.37
C GLY A 141 -9.34 0.46 8.84
N SER A 142 -8.80 0.72 7.65
CA SER A 142 -9.23 1.91 6.91
C SER A 142 -10.76 1.95 6.86
N ALA A 143 -11.39 3.14 6.88
CA ALA A 143 -12.85 3.26 6.81
C ALA A 143 -13.43 2.44 5.63
N ASP A 144 -12.70 2.40 4.50
CA ASP A 144 -13.00 1.60 3.30
C ASP A 144 -12.96 0.09 3.54
N THR A 145 -11.94 -0.45 4.23
CA THR A 145 -11.87 -1.90 4.54
C THR A 145 -12.89 -2.30 5.59
N SER A 146 -13.24 -1.41 6.52
CA SER A 146 -14.34 -1.62 7.47
C SER A 146 -15.70 -1.64 6.78
N ALA A 147 -15.93 -0.75 5.81
CA ALA A 147 -17.14 -0.75 4.98
C ALA A 147 -17.25 -2.02 4.13
N GLY A 148 -16.16 -2.39 3.44
CA GLY A 148 -16.12 -3.61 2.64
C GLY A 148 -16.34 -4.89 3.45
N LYS A 149 -15.78 -4.99 4.66
CA LYS A 149 -16.06 -6.09 5.59
C LYS A 149 -17.54 -6.19 5.95
N ARG A 150 -18.21 -5.06 6.20
CA ARG A 150 -19.66 -5.03 6.47
C ARG A 150 -20.44 -5.52 5.25
N VAL A 151 -20.08 -5.10 4.05
CA VAL A 151 -20.72 -5.58 2.81
C VAL A 151 -20.46 -7.06 2.61
N TYR A 152 -19.24 -7.56 2.81
CA TYR A 152 -18.89 -8.97 2.70
C TYR A 152 -19.77 -9.87 3.58
N LYS A 153 -20.07 -9.41 4.80
CA LYS A 153 -21.03 -10.07 5.72
C LYS A 153 -22.46 -9.94 5.21
N LYS A 154 -22.92 -8.71 4.93
CA LYS A 154 -24.31 -8.41 4.52
C LYS A 154 -24.73 -9.10 3.23
N ALA A 155 -23.85 -9.13 2.24
CA ALA A 155 -24.06 -9.78 0.94
C ALA A 155 -23.85 -11.30 1.01
N ASN A 156 -23.55 -11.85 2.20
CA ASN A 156 -23.34 -13.28 2.45
C ASN A 156 -22.22 -13.91 1.59
N CYS A 157 -21.17 -13.14 1.25
CA CYS A 157 -20.02 -13.67 0.51
C CYS A 157 -19.34 -14.81 1.28
N MET A 158 -19.34 -14.71 2.61
CA MET A 158 -18.82 -15.74 3.52
C MET A 158 -19.59 -17.07 3.49
N GLY A 159 -20.82 -17.11 2.95
CA GLY A 159 -21.59 -18.35 2.84
C GLY A 159 -20.85 -19.40 2.01
N CYS A 160 -20.20 -18.95 0.94
CA CYS A 160 -19.40 -19.81 0.06
C CYS A 160 -17.89 -19.59 0.27
N HIS A 161 -17.43 -18.33 0.33
CA HIS A 161 -16.00 -18.03 0.42
C HIS A 161 -15.41 -18.11 1.84
N LYS A 162 -16.25 -18.40 2.86
CA LYS A 162 -15.91 -18.36 4.29
C LYS A 162 -15.47 -16.98 4.76
N TRP A 163 -15.29 -16.81 6.06
CA TRP A 163 -14.91 -15.52 6.64
C TRP A 163 -13.49 -15.10 6.23
N HIS A 164 -12.59 -16.08 6.07
CA HIS A 164 -11.17 -15.88 5.70
C HIS A 164 -10.94 -15.90 4.18
N GLY A 165 -11.96 -16.14 3.36
CA GLY A 165 -11.84 -16.11 1.91
C GLY A 165 -11.15 -17.32 1.26
N ALA A 166 -10.90 -18.41 1.98
CA ALA A 166 -10.24 -19.58 1.36
C ALA A 166 -11.17 -20.43 0.48
N GLY A 167 -12.46 -20.10 0.42
CA GLY A 167 -13.40 -20.92 -0.36
C GLY A 167 -13.75 -22.22 0.35
N GLY A 168 -14.43 -23.11 -0.37
CA GLY A 168 -14.93 -24.39 0.13
C GLY A 168 -16.41 -24.63 -0.22
N GLY A 169 -16.95 -25.75 0.24
CA GLY A 169 -18.35 -26.11 0.00
C GLY A 169 -19.35 -25.12 0.59
N GLY A 170 -20.42 -24.84 -0.15
CA GLY A 170 -21.56 -24.01 0.26
C GLY A 170 -22.78 -24.26 -0.63
N TYR A 171 -23.84 -23.48 -0.45
CA TYR A 171 -25.10 -23.64 -1.21
C TYR A 171 -24.93 -23.40 -2.72
N GLY A 172 -23.88 -22.70 -3.13
CA GLY A 172 -23.56 -22.41 -4.53
C GLY A 172 -22.46 -23.29 -5.12
N GLY A 173 -22.14 -24.42 -4.48
CA GLY A 173 -21.04 -25.31 -4.87
C GLY A 173 -19.73 -25.03 -4.12
N ALA A 174 -18.63 -25.58 -4.64
CA ALA A 174 -17.29 -25.38 -4.08
C ALA A 174 -16.72 -24.04 -4.56
N ALA A 175 -16.77 -23.03 -3.70
CA ALA A 175 -16.19 -21.74 -4.02
C ALA A 175 -14.66 -21.79 -4.06
N LEU A 176 -14.09 -21.12 -5.05
CA LEU A 176 -12.65 -20.92 -5.17
C LEU A 176 -12.11 -20.02 -4.05
N SER A 177 -10.84 -20.22 -3.73
CA SER A 177 -10.12 -19.37 -2.79
C SER A 177 -9.91 -17.97 -3.36
N LEU A 178 -10.39 -16.97 -2.64
CA LEU A 178 -10.11 -15.56 -2.90
C LEU A 178 -8.69 -15.18 -2.47
N ARG A 179 -8.02 -16.00 -1.65
CA ARG A 179 -6.64 -15.75 -1.22
C ARG A 179 -5.64 -15.95 -2.34
N THR A 180 -5.87 -16.96 -3.18
CA THR A 180 -4.98 -17.34 -4.29
C THR A 180 -5.50 -16.89 -5.65
N THR A 181 -6.60 -16.12 -5.69
CA THR A 181 -7.17 -15.60 -6.93
C THR A 181 -6.17 -14.74 -7.70
N GLN A 182 -6.12 -14.94 -9.02
CA GLN A 182 -5.29 -14.14 -9.91
C GLN A 182 -6.05 -12.92 -10.46
N LEU A 183 -7.36 -12.84 -10.24
CA LEU A 183 -8.19 -11.75 -10.74
C LEU A 183 -7.78 -10.40 -10.15
N ASP A 184 -7.72 -9.37 -10.98
CA ASP A 184 -7.47 -8.00 -10.54
C ASP A 184 -8.73 -7.32 -9.98
N TYR A 185 -8.61 -6.05 -9.60
CA TYR A 185 -9.72 -5.26 -9.06
C TYR A 185 -10.94 -5.23 -9.99
N ASN A 186 -10.73 -4.99 -11.28
CA ASN A 186 -11.81 -4.81 -12.25
C ASN A 186 -12.51 -6.14 -12.54
N PHE A 187 -11.75 -7.23 -12.67
CA PHE A 187 -12.33 -8.55 -12.82
C PHE A 187 -13.10 -8.99 -11.57
N ILE A 188 -12.58 -8.76 -10.36
CA ILE A 188 -13.32 -9.07 -9.13
C ILE A 188 -14.60 -8.23 -9.06
N LYS A 189 -14.53 -6.93 -9.37
CA LYS A 189 -15.70 -6.04 -9.43
C LYS A 189 -16.75 -6.54 -10.42
N TYR A 190 -16.30 -6.89 -11.62
CA TYR A 190 -17.16 -7.44 -12.67
C TYR A 190 -17.86 -8.73 -12.20
N THR A 191 -17.10 -9.67 -11.63
CA THR A 191 -17.61 -10.94 -11.12
C THR A 191 -18.58 -10.76 -9.95
N VAL A 192 -18.31 -9.84 -9.00
CA VAL A 192 -19.25 -9.55 -7.91
C VAL A 192 -20.55 -8.95 -8.45
N ARG A 193 -20.45 -8.00 -9.40
CA ARG A 193 -21.60 -7.33 -10.00
C ARG A 193 -22.48 -8.32 -10.76
N CYS A 194 -21.89 -9.10 -11.65
CA CYS A 194 -22.58 -9.94 -12.62
C CYS A 194 -22.79 -11.39 -12.16
N GLY A 195 -22.15 -11.84 -11.09
CA GLY A 195 -22.13 -13.27 -10.75
C GLY A 195 -21.26 -14.06 -11.74
N ARG A 196 -21.40 -15.38 -11.75
CA ARG A 196 -20.72 -16.25 -12.72
C ARG A 196 -21.73 -17.22 -13.34
N PRO A 197 -21.96 -17.16 -14.66
CA PRO A 197 -22.82 -18.09 -15.39
C PRO A 197 -22.46 -19.54 -15.10
N GLU A 198 -23.46 -20.42 -15.14
CA GLU A 198 -23.32 -21.86 -14.89
C GLU A 198 -22.72 -22.23 -13.51
N THR A 199 -22.67 -21.28 -12.57
CA THR A 199 -22.23 -21.53 -11.20
C THR A 199 -23.27 -21.05 -10.19
N GLY A 200 -23.11 -21.46 -8.93
CA GLY A 200 -23.94 -20.94 -7.84
C GLY A 200 -23.54 -19.55 -7.33
N MET A 201 -22.56 -18.87 -7.94
CA MET A 201 -22.19 -17.50 -7.55
C MET A 201 -23.22 -16.49 -8.10
N PRO A 202 -24.00 -15.82 -7.23
CA PRO A 202 -25.07 -14.97 -7.68
C PRO A 202 -24.57 -13.60 -8.17
N TYR A 203 -25.40 -12.92 -8.97
CA TYR A 203 -25.19 -11.51 -9.28
C TYR A 203 -25.65 -10.63 -8.12
N HIS A 204 -24.87 -9.59 -7.80
CA HIS A 204 -25.14 -8.68 -6.70
C HIS A 204 -25.50 -7.24 -7.15
N GLY A 205 -25.25 -6.88 -8.41
CA GLY A 205 -25.55 -5.56 -8.94
C GLY A 205 -27.05 -5.27 -8.97
N ARG A 206 -27.44 -4.08 -8.49
CA ARG A 206 -28.86 -3.65 -8.49
C ARG A 206 -29.47 -3.48 -9.88
N LYS A 207 -28.63 -3.19 -10.87
CA LYS A 207 -29.03 -2.95 -12.25
C LYS A 207 -28.78 -4.16 -13.16
N SER A 208 -27.88 -5.06 -12.75
CA SER A 208 -27.50 -6.25 -13.49
C SER A 208 -28.71 -7.04 -13.97
N TYR A 209 -28.74 -7.28 -15.29
CA TYR A 209 -29.75 -8.11 -15.96
C TYR A 209 -31.18 -7.58 -15.91
N LYS A 210 -31.38 -6.29 -15.63
CA LYS A 210 -32.70 -5.65 -15.70
C LYS A 210 -32.96 -5.08 -17.09
N GLY A 211 -34.10 -5.44 -17.68
CA GLY A 211 -34.50 -4.93 -18.99
C GLY A 211 -33.46 -5.30 -20.04
N ASP A 212 -33.02 -4.28 -20.77
CA ASP A 212 -31.99 -4.32 -21.84
C ASP A 212 -30.56 -4.08 -21.32
N ASP A 213 -30.31 -4.19 -20.01
CA ASP A 213 -28.96 -4.06 -19.46
C ASP A 213 -28.03 -5.17 -19.98
N ILE A 214 -27.10 -4.76 -20.84
CA ILE A 214 -26.02 -5.59 -21.40
C ILE A 214 -24.68 -5.43 -20.65
N SER A 215 -24.66 -4.71 -19.52
CA SER A 215 -23.41 -4.41 -18.81
C SER A 215 -22.72 -5.65 -18.20
N CYS A 216 -23.37 -6.81 -18.26
CA CYS A 216 -22.88 -8.11 -17.84
C CYS A 216 -22.90 -9.08 -19.02
N TYR A 217 -21.70 -9.41 -19.51
CA TYR A 217 -21.42 -10.36 -20.60
C TYR A 217 -21.89 -9.90 -21.98
N ASP A 218 -22.11 -8.59 -22.16
CA ASP A 218 -22.55 -7.98 -23.42
C ASP A 218 -23.85 -8.60 -23.97
N VAL A 219 -24.67 -9.15 -23.06
CA VAL A 219 -25.95 -9.81 -23.34
C VAL A 219 -26.96 -9.43 -22.27
N THR A 220 -28.23 -9.47 -22.63
CA THR A 220 -29.34 -9.24 -21.70
C THR A 220 -29.55 -10.45 -20.80
N GLY A 221 -30.22 -10.22 -19.67
CA GLY A 221 -30.65 -11.30 -18.78
C GLY A 221 -31.69 -12.26 -19.38
N GLN A 222 -32.32 -11.88 -20.50
CA GLN A 222 -33.25 -12.73 -21.24
C GLN A 222 -32.49 -13.66 -22.20
N GLU A 223 -31.47 -13.15 -22.89
CA GLU A 223 -30.60 -13.93 -23.78
C GLU A 223 -29.83 -15.02 -23.03
N LEU A 224 -29.42 -14.74 -21.77
CA LEU A 224 -28.77 -15.75 -20.92
C LEU A 224 -29.69 -16.89 -20.46
N ALA A 225 -31.02 -16.74 -20.54
CA ALA A 225 -32.00 -17.74 -20.13
C ALA A 225 -31.64 -18.48 -18.81
N GLU A 226 -31.43 -19.80 -18.89
CA GLU A 226 -31.08 -20.69 -17.76
C GLU A 226 -29.63 -20.54 -17.28
N ASP A 227 -28.73 -20.03 -18.14
CA ASP A 227 -27.32 -19.80 -17.80
C ASP A 227 -27.12 -18.51 -16.99
N LYS A 228 -28.19 -17.71 -16.85
CA LYS A 228 -28.17 -16.49 -16.06
C LYS A 228 -27.81 -16.80 -14.60
N PRO A 229 -26.80 -16.12 -14.03
CA PRO A 229 -26.44 -16.29 -12.63
C PRO A 229 -27.64 -16.10 -11.69
N PRO A 230 -27.73 -16.87 -10.59
CA PRO A 230 -28.83 -16.70 -9.65
C PRO A 230 -28.83 -15.30 -9.04
N ARG A 231 -30.00 -14.81 -8.65
CA ARG A 231 -30.13 -13.52 -7.99
C ARG A 231 -29.62 -13.61 -6.54
N ALA A 232 -28.74 -12.69 -6.13
CA ALA A 232 -28.34 -12.63 -4.73
C ALA A 232 -29.52 -12.22 -3.83
N ARG A 233 -29.58 -12.79 -2.62
CA ARG A 233 -30.60 -12.42 -1.61
C ARG A 233 -30.59 -10.92 -1.29
N SER A 234 -29.42 -10.30 -1.29
CA SER A 234 -29.25 -8.86 -1.11
C SER A 234 -28.48 -8.28 -2.28
N LEU A 235 -29.17 -7.48 -3.10
CA LEU A 235 -28.51 -6.65 -4.11
C LEU A 235 -27.89 -5.41 -3.46
N ILE A 236 -26.69 -5.06 -3.91
CA ILE A 236 -25.88 -3.99 -3.34
C ILE A 236 -25.61 -2.90 -4.37
N SER A 237 -25.34 -1.68 -3.88
CA SER A 237 -25.05 -0.53 -4.74
C SER A 237 -23.67 -0.65 -5.38
N GLU A 238 -23.39 0.11 -6.45
CA GLU A 238 -22.03 0.17 -7.02
C GLU A 238 -20.97 0.57 -5.97
N ARG A 239 -21.33 1.48 -5.06
CA ARG A 239 -20.45 1.87 -3.94
C ARG A 239 -20.15 0.69 -3.01
N ASP A 240 -21.15 -0.13 -2.71
CA ASP A 240 -20.98 -1.31 -1.87
C ASP A 240 -20.17 -2.40 -2.60
N ILE A 241 -20.35 -2.54 -3.93
CA ILE A 241 -19.52 -3.41 -4.76
C ILE A 241 -18.06 -2.97 -4.68
N ASP A 242 -17.78 -1.68 -4.89
CA ASP A 242 -16.42 -1.15 -4.78
C ASP A 242 -15.82 -1.37 -3.39
N ALA A 243 -16.62 -1.19 -2.34
CA ALA A 243 -16.19 -1.41 -0.96
C ALA A 243 -15.81 -2.88 -0.71
N VAL A 244 -16.65 -3.85 -1.13
CA VAL A 244 -16.35 -5.28 -0.94
C VAL A 244 -15.16 -5.72 -1.79
N VAL A 245 -15.02 -5.23 -3.02
CA VAL A 245 -13.88 -5.52 -3.88
C VAL A 245 -12.58 -4.98 -3.26
N LYS A 246 -12.59 -3.74 -2.74
CA LYS A 246 -11.46 -3.18 -1.99
C LYS A 246 -11.12 -4.04 -0.78
N TYR A 247 -12.10 -4.58 -0.07
CA TYR A 247 -11.84 -5.49 1.05
C TYR A 247 -11.21 -6.82 0.59
N VAL A 248 -11.73 -7.43 -0.48
CA VAL A 248 -11.14 -8.67 -1.03
C VAL A 248 -9.69 -8.43 -1.46
N VAL A 249 -9.42 -7.40 -2.26
CA VAL A 249 -8.09 -7.11 -2.80
C VAL A 249 -7.09 -6.73 -1.71
N ASN A 250 -7.48 -5.90 -0.74
CA ASN A 250 -6.55 -5.36 0.24
C ASN A 250 -6.43 -6.18 1.54
N VAL A 251 -7.34 -7.14 1.78
CA VAL A 251 -7.38 -7.89 3.05
C VAL A 251 -7.34 -9.40 2.83
N ILE A 252 -7.98 -9.93 1.78
CA ILE A 252 -8.09 -11.38 1.57
C ILE A 252 -7.06 -11.89 0.56
N LYS A 253 -6.96 -11.26 -0.62
CA LYS A 253 -6.06 -11.69 -1.69
C LYS A 253 -4.61 -11.61 -1.22
N GLY A 254 -3.86 -12.70 -1.40
CA GLY A 254 -2.45 -12.78 -1.02
C GLY A 254 -2.16 -12.90 0.49
N SER A 255 -3.19 -13.04 1.34
CA SER A 255 -3.02 -12.99 2.80
C SER A 255 -2.49 -14.27 3.47
N GLY A 256 -1.92 -15.21 2.70
CA GLY A 256 -1.30 -16.45 3.19
C GLY A 256 -2.29 -17.51 3.66
N GLU A 257 -2.01 -18.15 4.80
CA GLU A 257 -2.97 -19.00 5.53
C GLU A 257 -3.78 -18.17 6.55
N PRO A 258 -5.04 -18.56 6.87
CA PRO A 258 -5.82 -17.89 7.91
C PRO A 258 -5.15 -17.97 9.29
N ASN A 259 -5.18 -16.88 10.05
CA ASN A 259 -4.59 -16.83 11.39
C ASN A 259 -5.48 -16.14 12.44
N PHE A 260 -5.03 -16.17 13.70
CA PHE A 260 -5.75 -15.60 14.85
C PHE A 260 -6.09 -14.12 14.67
N ASP A 261 -5.10 -13.31 14.28
CA ASP A 261 -5.26 -11.86 14.12
C ASP A 261 -6.32 -11.51 13.07
N GLN A 262 -6.34 -12.26 11.96
CA GLN A 262 -7.35 -12.11 10.92
C GLN A 262 -8.74 -12.51 11.43
N CYS A 263 -8.82 -13.56 12.25
CA CYS A 263 -10.09 -13.96 12.87
C CYS A 263 -10.62 -12.87 13.81
N VAL A 264 -9.78 -12.35 14.69
CA VAL A 264 -10.10 -11.26 15.61
C VAL A 264 -10.48 -10.00 14.83
N ALA A 265 -9.76 -9.67 13.75
CA ALA A 265 -10.11 -8.54 12.89
C ALA A 265 -11.50 -8.71 12.24
N PHE A 266 -11.90 -9.94 11.92
CA PHE A 266 -13.20 -10.22 11.30
C PHE A 266 -14.36 -10.26 12.31
N TRP A 267 -14.19 -10.99 13.40
CA TRP A 267 -15.25 -11.30 14.37
C TRP A 267 -15.20 -10.50 15.68
N GLY A 268 -14.03 -9.97 16.04
CA GLY A 268 -13.75 -9.32 17.31
C GLY A 268 -13.04 -10.25 18.31
N GLU A 269 -12.35 -9.66 19.27
CA GLU A 269 -11.49 -10.36 20.25
C GLU A 269 -12.23 -11.40 21.10
N LYS A 270 -13.51 -11.15 21.37
CA LYS A 270 -14.35 -12.02 22.25
C LYS A 270 -15.07 -13.13 21.48
N SER A 271 -14.79 -13.31 20.20
CA SER A 271 -15.50 -14.25 19.34
C SER A 271 -14.98 -15.68 19.52
N ARG A 272 -15.86 -16.61 19.91
CA ARG A 272 -15.55 -18.05 20.00
C ARG A 272 -15.12 -18.67 18.67
N GLN A 273 -15.50 -18.07 17.55
CA GLN A 273 -15.08 -18.47 16.20
C GLN A 273 -13.55 -18.41 16.01
N CYS A 274 -12.83 -17.73 16.89
CA CYS A 274 -11.37 -17.60 16.84
C CYS A 274 -10.63 -18.57 17.76
N ASP A 275 -11.34 -19.39 18.54
CA ASP A 275 -10.73 -20.30 19.52
C ASP A 275 -9.79 -21.31 18.87
N SER A 276 -10.14 -21.83 17.70
CA SER A 276 -9.31 -22.80 16.95
C SER A 276 -8.04 -22.20 16.34
N PHE A 277 -7.89 -20.87 16.39
CA PHE A 277 -6.71 -20.16 15.88
C PHE A 277 -5.83 -19.62 17.00
N LYS A 278 -6.21 -19.79 18.27
CA LYS A 278 -5.38 -19.35 19.39
C LYS A 278 -4.00 -20.05 19.31
N PRO A 279 -2.90 -19.30 19.48
CA PRO A 279 -1.56 -19.89 19.54
C PRO A 279 -1.38 -20.81 20.75
#